data_AF-A0A2N7FL26-F1
#
_entry.id   AF-A0A2N7FL26-F1
#
_cell.length_a   1.000
_cell.length_b   1.000
_cell.length_c   1.000
_cell.angle_alpha   90.00
_cell.angle_beta   90.00
_cell.angle_gamma   90.00
#
_symmetry.space_group_name_H-M   'P 1'
#
loop_
_entity.id
_entity.type
_entity.pdbx_description
1 polymer ?
#
loop_
_entity_poly.entity_id
_entity_poly.type
_entity_poly.pdbx_seq_one_letter_code
_entity_poly.pdbx_strand_id
1 'polypeptide(L)' 'MGISGSTPALSDVKFKDYVNGIYVAAGTYYVTITVAGDPSTIAVNSASATLADGVVYQVVAIDDSMGTGFNLIVSDTTD' A
#
# COMPACT_ATOMS: atom_id res chain seq x y z
N MET A 1 2.51 12.64 -6.77
CA MET A 1 2.52 11.98 -8.09
C MET A 1 2.02 10.56 -7.87
N GLY A 2 0.94 10.13 -8.53
CA GLY A 2 0.46 8.74 -8.47
C GLY A 2 1.41 7.77 -9.18
N ILE A 3 0.94 6.59 -9.56
CA ILE A 3 1.77 5.56 -10.23
C ILE A 3 1.74 5.65 -11.76
N SER A 4 1.37 6.81 -12.33
CA SER A 4 1.27 7.02 -13.78
C SER A 4 2.50 6.54 -14.54
N GLY A 5 2.29 5.71 -15.57
CA GLY A 5 3.35 5.11 -16.38
C GLY A 5 4.00 3.86 -15.77
N SER A 6 3.56 3.42 -14.58
CA SER A 6 4.00 2.17 -13.95
C SER A 6 2.89 1.11 -13.99
N THR A 7 3.28 -0.16 -14.00
CA THR A 7 2.33 -1.28 -13.82
C THR A 7 2.01 -1.43 -12.33
N PRO A 8 0.73 -1.40 -11.91
CA PRO A 8 0.38 -1.61 -10.53
C PRO A 8 0.70 -3.04 -10.08
N ALA A 9 1.18 -3.21 -8.85
CA ALA A 9 1.38 -4.53 -8.26
C ALA A 9 0.05 -5.28 -8.03
N LEU A 10 -1.03 -4.53 -7.78
CA LEU A 10 -2.39 -5.01 -7.58
C LEU A 10 -3.37 -4.14 -8.35
N SER A 11 -4.37 -4.74 -8.99
CA SER A 11 -5.47 -4.03 -9.63
C SER A 11 -6.82 -4.52 -9.11
N ASP A 12 -7.85 -3.68 -9.25
CA ASP A 12 -9.26 -4.02 -8.93
C ASP A 12 -9.52 -4.50 -7.49
N VAL A 13 -8.70 -4.05 -6.54
CA VAL A 13 -8.88 -4.31 -5.10
C VAL A 13 -10.10 -3.56 -4.59
N LYS A 14 -11.11 -4.26 -4.06
CA LYS A 14 -12.34 -3.65 -3.54
C LYS A 14 -12.18 -3.30 -2.05
N PHE A 15 -13.07 -2.44 -1.56
CA PHE A 15 -13.11 -2.12 -0.13
C PHE A 15 -13.34 -3.38 0.70
N LYS A 16 -12.50 -3.58 1.73
CA LYS A 16 -12.39 -4.77 2.59
C LYS A 16 -11.81 -6.03 1.93
N ASP A 17 -11.37 -5.97 0.68
CA ASP A 17 -10.55 -7.05 0.13
C ASP A 17 -9.17 -7.05 0.79
N TYR A 18 -8.54 -8.23 0.82
CA TYR A 18 -7.16 -8.39 1.22
C TYR A 18 -6.45 -9.27 0.18
N VAL A 19 -5.16 -9.02 0.01
CA VAL A 19 -4.29 -9.81 -0.86
C VAL A 19 -3.07 -10.24 -0.05
N ASN A 20 -2.60 -11.46 -0.28
CA ASN A 20 -1.38 -12.00 0.31
C ASN A 20 -0.42 -12.48 -0.78
N GLY A 21 0.81 -12.84 -0.38
CA GLY A 21 1.78 -13.45 -1.31
C GLY A 21 2.43 -12.46 -2.29
N ILE A 22 2.54 -11.18 -1.91
CA ILE A 22 3.33 -10.20 -2.67
C ILE A 22 4.76 -10.26 -2.17
N TYR A 23 5.67 -10.66 -3.05
CA TYR A 23 7.10 -10.73 -2.75
C TYR A 23 7.83 -9.57 -3.43
N VAL A 24 8.62 -8.86 -2.65
CA VAL A 24 9.48 -7.76 -3.11
C VAL A 24 10.89 -7.96 -2.57
N ALA A 25 11.87 -7.40 -3.27
CA ALA A 25 13.24 -7.37 -2.75
C ALA A 25 13.32 -6.44 -1.52
N ALA A 26 14.32 -6.65 -0.67
CA ALA A 26 14.61 -5.70 0.41
C ALA A 26 14.90 -4.30 -0.17
N GLY A 27 14.38 -3.26 0.49
CA GLY A 27 14.50 -1.89 0.01
C GLY A 27 13.53 -0.92 0.65
N THR A 28 13.57 0.34 0.22
CA THR A 28 12.64 1.38 0.68
C THR A 28 11.53 1.56 -0.34
N TYR A 29 10.28 1.46 0.13
CA TYR A 29 9.08 1.50 -0.69
C TYR A 29 8.08 2.54 -0.19
N TYR A 30 7.25 3.00 -1.12
CA TYR A 30 5.98 3.64 -0.83
C TYR A 30 4.86 2.69 -1.25
N VAL A 31 3.78 2.66 -0.49
CA VAL A 31 2.55 1.98 -0.87
C VAL A 31 1.54 3.04 -1.26
N THR A 32 1.12 3.00 -2.53
CA THR A 32 0.20 3.97 -3.10
C THR A 32 -1.02 3.25 -3.66
N ILE A 33 -2.21 3.74 -3.30
CA ILE A 33 -3.49 3.30 -3.84
C ILE A 33 -4.05 4.45 -4.67
N THR A 34 -4.47 4.18 -5.89
CA THR A 34 -5.07 5.15 -6.80
C THR A 34 -6.54 4.81 -7.08
N VAL A 35 -7.29 5.79 -7.56
CA VAL A 35 -8.68 5.56 -8.01
C VAL A 35 -8.67 4.58 -9.19
N ALA A 36 -9.62 3.63 -9.17
CA ALA A 36 -9.74 2.64 -10.24
C ALA A 36 -9.97 3.32 -11.60
N GLY A 37 -9.18 2.92 -12.61
CA GLY A 37 -9.20 3.55 -13.94
C GLY A 37 -8.50 4.91 -14.04
N ASP A 38 -8.04 5.49 -12.93
CA ASP A 38 -7.30 6.75 -12.90
C ASP A 38 -6.04 6.64 -12.01
N PRO A 39 -4.90 6.18 -12.57
CA PRO A 39 -3.64 6.01 -11.83
C PRO A 39 -2.97 7.35 -11.44
N SER A 40 -3.52 8.48 -11.88
CA SER A 40 -3.01 9.80 -11.53
C SER A 40 -3.59 10.33 -10.22
N THR A 41 -4.81 9.91 -9.89
CA THR A 41 -5.52 10.31 -8.67
C THR A 41 -5.20 9.35 -7.52
N ILE A 42 -4.45 9.84 -6.53
CA ILE A 42 -4.10 9.10 -5.32
C ILE A 42 -5.29 9.09 -4.37
N ALA A 43 -5.73 7.89 -3.97
CA ALA A 43 -6.73 7.68 -2.92
C ALA A 43 -6.05 7.50 -1.56
N VAL A 44 -4.97 6.72 -1.50
CA VAL A 44 -4.17 6.50 -0.28
C VAL A 44 -2.69 6.51 -0.65
N ASN A 45 -1.85 7.10 0.20
CA ASN A 45 -0.41 7.01 0.05
C ASN A 45 0.26 6.84 1.41
N SER A 46 1.40 6.17 1.44
CA SER A 46 2.15 5.93 2.67
C SER A 46 3.33 6.88 2.84
N ALA A 47 3.82 6.98 4.08
CA ALA A 47 5.22 7.34 4.30
C ALA A 47 6.14 6.24 3.74
N SER A 48 7.42 6.57 3.52
CA SER A 48 8.40 5.57 3.10
C SER A 48 8.58 4.51 4.19
N ALA A 49 8.52 3.24 3.80
CA ALA A 49 8.81 2.11 4.67
C ALA A 49 10.03 1.34 4.14
N THR A 50 10.93 0.93 5.03
CA THR A 50 12.07 0.07 4.68
C THR A 50 11.70 -1.37 5.00
N LEU A 51 11.77 -2.24 3.99
CA LEU A 51 11.46 -3.65 4.09
C LEU A 51 12.77 -4.45 4.07
N ALA A 52 12.95 -5.32 5.06
CA ALA A 52 14.09 -6.21 5.19
C ALA A 52 13.82 -7.57 4.54
N ASP A 53 14.90 -8.27 4.18
CA ASP A 53 14.80 -9.63 3.63
C ASP A 53 14.32 -10.63 4.70
N GLY A 54 13.52 -11.61 4.29
CA GLY A 54 13.00 -12.66 5.17
C GLY A 54 11.91 -12.22 6.18
N VAL A 55 11.43 -10.98 6.11
CA VAL A 55 10.39 -10.46 7.04
C VAL A 55 9.03 -10.38 6.35
N VAL A 56 7.96 -10.72 7.08
CA VAL A 56 6.58 -10.60 6.61
C VAL A 56 5.96 -9.34 7.19
N TYR A 57 5.49 -8.48 6.28
CA TYR A 57 4.86 -7.20 6.63
C TYR A 57 3.37 -7.23 6.31
N GLN A 58 2.55 -6.65 7.19
CA GLN A 58 1.15 -6.37 6.93
C GLN A 58 0.95 -4.89 6.64
N VAL A 59 0.17 -4.58 5.59
CA VAL A 59 -0.17 -3.23 5.13
C VAL A 59 -1.69 -3.09 5.21
N VAL A 60 -2.19 -2.18 6.05
CA VAL A 60 -3.63 -1.94 6.21
C VAL A 60 -3.98 -0.49 5.88
N ALA A 61 -4.85 -0.29 4.90
CA ALA A 61 -5.44 1.02 4.61
C ALA A 61 -6.66 1.24 5.52
N ILE A 62 -6.54 2.14 6.50
CA ILE A 62 -7.61 2.47 7.46
C ILE A 62 -8.05 3.91 7.26
N ASP A 63 -9.34 4.17 7.09
CA ASP A 63 -9.89 5.53 7.00
C ASP A 63 -9.88 6.15 8.40
N ASP A 64 -9.38 7.37 8.55
CA ASP A 64 -9.55 8.07 9.81
C ASP A 64 -10.88 8.84 9.82
N SER A 65 -11.62 8.70 10.91
CA SER A 65 -12.96 9.32 11.07
C SER A 65 -12.93 10.87 11.01
N MET A 66 -11.76 11.49 10.89
CA MET A 66 -11.59 12.95 10.80
C MET A 66 -11.43 13.45 9.37
N GLY A 67 -11.44 12.57 8.35
CA GLY A 67 -11.32 12.95 6.95
C GLY A 67 -9.94 13.52 6.60
N THR A 68 -8.92 13.21 7.41
CA THR A 68 -7.52 13.64 7.21
C THR A 68 -6.73 12.68 6.34
N GLY A 69 -7.32 11.56 5.95
CA GLY A 69 -6.74 10.67 4.97
C GLY A 69 -5.97 9.55 5.65
N PHE A 70 -6.38 8.34 5.33
CA PHE A 70 -5.89 7.05 5.77
C PHE A 70 -4.44 6.99 6.26
N ASN A 71 -4.21 6.33 7.40
CA ASN A 71 -2.86 6.01 7.88
C ASN A 71 -2.49 4.57 7.52
N LEU A 72 -1.30 4.37 6.93
CA LEU A 72 -0.78 3.04 6.68
C LEU A 72 -0.01 2.56 7.92
N ILE A 73 -0.51 1.49 8.54
CA ILE A 73 0.26 0.78 9.56
C ILE A 73 0.96 -0.39 8.87
N VAL A 74 2.29 -0.33 8.87
CA VAL A 74 3.14 -1.46 8.51
C VAL A 74 3.55 -2.14 9.81
N SER A 75 3.01 -3.32 10.09
CA SER A 75 3.44 -4.14 11.23
C SER A 75 4.32 -5.28 10.74
N ASP A 76 5.46 -5.46 11.39
CA ASP A 76 6.21 -6.70 11.36
C ASP A 76 5.41 -7.72 12.20
N THR A 77 4.89 -8.77 11.57
CA THR A 77 4.34 -9.90 12.30
C THR A 77 5.42 -10.96 12.36
N THR A 78 6.24 -10.88 13.40
CA THR A 78 6.96 -12.03 13.90
C THR A 78 5.98 -12.83 14.76
N ASP A 79 5.80 -14.10 14.44
CA ASP A 79 4.93 -15.07 15.15
C ASP A 79 5.16 -15.07 16.67
#